data_AF-A0A820J5M1-F1
#
_entry.id   AF-A0A820J5M1-F1
#
_cell.length_a   1.000
_cell.length_b   1.000
_cell.length_c   1.000
_cell.angle_alpha   90.00
_cell.angle_beta   90.00
_cell.angle_gamma   90.00
#
_symmetry.space_group_name_H-M   'P 1'
#
loop_
_entity.id
_entity.type
_entity.pdbx_description
1 polymer ?
#
loop_
_entity_poly.entity_id
_entity_poly.type
_entity_poly.pdbx_seq_one_letter_code
_entity_poly.pdbx_strand_id
1 'polypeptide(L)'
;CSWHTLKYNFPMGLNLSLSVFPLIGHDIGGFAGEKPSLELFVSWIQNGIFHPRFCVHSWRPNQDENIDDNNENALWMYEDALPLIHDALRFRKRLQTYLYSLSHEANITGHPLIRPIVYHFQSDIKCRNQSFEFLLGPWLLVASVYEENASTRTLYLPSGTKWYNFWTDEIYDGGQMVTVTATLDIFPLFVREGALLPFHMDEHLEIRVYPFEENGTSEFNVYDDDGETVDCYNELEGKFDLQTIRLTCNKKQIHIETFVIEGKDNKFTWRFPTNEKRVY
;
A
#
# COMPACT_ATOMS: atom_id res chain seq x y z
N CYS A 1 -2.83 -2.25 24.47
CA CYS A 1 -2.94 -1.81 23.06
C CYS A 1 -3.97 -0.68 22.92
N SER A 2 -3.72 0.39 22.13
CA SER A 2 -4.67 1.54 22.07
C SER A 2 -4.69 2.28 20.72
N TRP A 3 -5.77 3.02 20.47
CA TRP A 3 -5.92 3.94 19.33
C TRP A 3 -4.82 4.99 19.26
N HIS A 4 -4.37 5.49 20.42
CA HIS A 4 -3.25 6.42 20.50
C HIS A 4 -1.97 5.81 19.90
N THR A 5 -1.65 4.56 20.27
CA THR A 5 -0.47 3.89 19.72
C THR A 5 -0.58 3.60 18.23
N LEU A 6 -1.77 3.22 17.74
CA LEU A 6 -2.02 3.09 16.30
C LEU A 6 -1.77 4.42 15.56
N LYS A 7 -2.34 5.53 16.06
CA LYS A 7 -2.19 6.86 15.46
C LYS A 7 -0.75 7.36 15.39
N TYR A 8 0.06 7.12 16.42
CA TYR A 8 1.44 7.61 16.44
C TYR A 8 2.45 6.67 15.77
N ASN A 9 2.04 5.47 15.38
CA ASN A 9 2.83 4.62 14.50
C ASN A 9 3.04 5.23 13.11
N PHE A 10 2.08 5.99 12.58
CA PHE A 10 2.21 6.65 11.28
C PHE A 10 3.43 7.58 11.23
N PRO A 11 3.54 8.66 12.04
CA PRO A 11 4.72 9.52 12.01
C PRO A 11 6.00 8.76 12.38
N MET A 12 5.95 7.78 13.28
CA MET A 12 7.12 6.98 13.63
C MET A 12 7.64 6.17 12.44
N GLY A 13 6.77 5.43 11.77
CA GLY A 13 7.10 4.66 10.57
C GLY A 13 7.60 5.55 9.43
N LEU A 14 6.93 6.69 9.19
CA LEU A 14 7.32 7.66 8.18
C LEU A 14 8.76 8.19 8.39
N ASN A 15 9.15 8.50 9.62
CA ASN A 15 10.52 8.94 9.94
C ASN A 15 11.55 7.82 9.79
N LEU A 16 11.21 6.59 10.19
CA LEU A 16 12.07 5.41 9.97
C LEU A 16 12.28 5.13 8.49
N SER A 17 11.22 5.22 7.68
CA SER A 17 11.30 5.05 6.23
C SER A 17 12.25 6.06 5.57
N LEU A 18 12.22 7.33 6.00
CA LEU A 18 13.18 8.35 5.53
C LEU A 18 14.61 8.10 6.03
N SER A 19 14.79 7.30 7.07
CA SER A 19 16.08 6.97 7.68
C SER A 19 16.69 5.69 7.10
N VAL A 20 16.36 5.36 5.85
CA VAL A 20 16.87 4.17 5.12
C VAL A 20 16.52 2.86 5.84
N PHE A 21 15.34 2.82 6.47
CA PHE A 21 14.75 1.58 6.98
C PHE A 21 13.57 1.20 6.06
N PRO A 22 13.80 0.52 4.92
CA PRO A 22 12.75 0.31 3.93
C PRO A 22 11.70 -0.71 4.38
N LEU A 23 12.09 -1.71 5.18
CA LEU A 23 11.22 -2.80 5.62
C LEU A 23 10.56 -2.52 6.98
N ILE A 24 9.91 -1.36 7.13
CA ILE A 24 9.18 -1.02 8.35
C ILE A 24 7.92 -1.88 8.54
N GLY A 25 7.52 -2.05 9.79
CA GLY A 25 6.21 -2.55 10.20
C GLY A 25 6.11 -2.52 11.71
N HIS A 26 4.90 -2.32 12.21
CA HIS A 26 4.61 -2.30 13.64
C HIS A 26 4.00 -3.64 14.05
N ASP A 27 4.00 -3.92 15.34
CA ASP A 27 3.32 -5.11 15.88
C ASP A 27 1.82 -4.91 15.80
N ILE A 28 1.19 -5.63 14.86
CA ILE A 28 -0.23 -5.50 14.53
C ILE A 28 -1.06 -6.00 15.72
N GLY A 29 -1.99 -5.15 16.17
CA GLY A 29 -2.78 -5.39 17.38
C GLY A 29 -2.14 -4.81 18.66
N GLY A 30 -0.91 -4.28 18.57
CA GLY A 30 -0.16 -3.69 19.67
C GLY A 30 0.58 -4.71 20.54
N PHE A 31 1.70 -4.28 21.12
CA PHE A 31 2.62 -5.17 21.85
C PHE A 31 2.19 -5.44 23.30
N ALA A 32 1.95 -4.40 24.11
CA ALA A 32 1.70 -4.55 25.54
C ALA A 32 0.38 -3.89 26.00
N GLY A 33 -0.10 -4.35 27.16
CA GLY A 33 -1.33 -3.90 27.79
C GLY A 33 -2.52 -4.81 27.46
N GLU A 34 -3.73 -4.27 27.61
CA GLU A 34 -4.96 -5.02 27.33
C GLU A 34 -5.10 -5.35 25.84
N LYS A 35 -5.75 -6.50 25.58
CA LYS A 35 -6.14 -6.97 24.25
C LYS A 35 -6.94 -5.88 23.52
N PRO A 36 -6.63 -5.56 22.26
CA PRO A 36 -7.35 -4.51 21.52
C PRO A 36 -8.84 -4.88 21.37
N SER A 37 -9.74 -3.91 21.27
CA SER A 37 -11.10 -4.19 20.83
C SER A 37 -11.12 -4.75 19.41
N LEU A 38 -12.23 -5.38 19.01
CA LEU A 38 -12.41 -5.89 17.64
C LEU A 38 -12.16 -4.79 16.60
N GLU A 39 -12.79 -3.62 16.79
CA GLU A 39 -12.64 -2.47 15.90
C GLU A 39 -11.18 -2.03 15.79
N LEU A 40 -10.51 -1.84 16.93
CA LEU A 40 -9.10 -1.46 16.97
C LEU A 40 -8.23 -2.50 16.25
N PHE A 41 -8.45 -3.80 16.49
CA PHE A 41 -7.67 -4.87 15.87
C PHE A 41 -7.84 -4.88 14.34
N VAL A 42 -9.06 -4.73 13.84
CA VAL A 42 -9.33 -4.62 12.40
C VAL A 42 -8.64 -3.39 11.81
N SER A 43 -8.70 -2.21 12.46
CA SER A 43 -8.00 -1.01 11.99
C SER A 43 -6.47 -1.19 11.97
N TRP A 44 -5.91 -1.91 12.93
CA TRP A 44 -4.48 -2.29 12.91
C TRP A 44 -4.12 -3.16 11.72
N ILE A 45 -4.95 -4.16 11.40
CA ILE A 45 -4.75 -5.04 10.24
C ILE A 45 -4.87 -4.25 8.94
N GLN A 46 -5.93 -3.45 8.78
CA GLN A 46 -6.15 -2.61 7.61
C GLN A 46 -5.00 -1.62 7.36
N ASN A 47 -4.38 -1.10 8.42
CA ASN A 47 -3.16 -0.31 8.26
C ASN A 47 -1.96 -1.21 7.89
N GLY A 48 -1.79 -2.32 8.59
CA GLY A 48 -0.66 -3.23 8.46
C GLY A 48 -0.53 -3.86 7.07
N ILE A 49 -1.64 -4.08 6.34
CA ILE A 49 -1.60 -4.70 5.00
C ILE A 49 -0.81 -3.90 3.96
N PHE A 50 -0.57 -2.61 4.22
CA PHE A 50 0.27 -1.75 3.37
C PHE A 50 1.73 -1.69 3.81
N HIS A 51 2.07 -2.21 4.99
CA HIS A 51 3.42 -2.17 5.52
C HIS A 51 4.27 -3.31 4.96
N PRO A 52 5.56 -3.09 4.64
CA PRO A 52 6.47 -4.14 4.18
C PRO A 52 6.51 -5.32 5.16
N ARG A 53 6.68 -5.05 6.45
CA ARG A 53 6.57 -6.07 7.51
C ARG A 53 5.12 -6.13 8.02
N PHE A 54 4.44 -7.23 7.71
CA PHE A 54 3.12 -7.58 8.25
C PHE A 54 3.28 -8.65 9.33
N CYS A 55 3.18 -8.28 10.60
CA CYS A 55 3.36 -9.21 11.71
C CYS A 55 2.38 -8.90 12.84
N VAL A 56 1.48 -9.86 13.11
CA VAL A 56 0.67 -9.85 14.33
C VAL A 56 1.56 -10.36 15.46
N HIS A 57 1.74 -9.52 16.48
CA HIS A 57 2.63 -9.83 17.59
C HIS A 57 2.15 -9.12 18.85
N SER A 58 2.30 -9.78 20.00
CA SER A 58 1.95 -9.26 21.31
C SER A 58 2.81 -9.90 22.39
N TRP A 59 3.02 -9.17 23.47
CA TRP A 59 3.58 -9.67 24.70
C TRP A 59 2.62 -10.66 25.36
N ARG A 60 3.12 -11.83 25.74
CA ARG A 60 2.38 -12.81 26.53
C ARG A 60 2.72 -12.59 28.02
N PRO A 61 1.81 -12.03 28.83
CA PRO A 61 2.12 -11.68 30.22
C PRO A 61 2.28 -12.89 31.16
N ASN A 62 1.58 -14.00 30.91
CA ASN A 62 1.74 -15.24 31.66
C ASN A 62 2.50 -16.28 30.83
N GLN A 63 3.66 -16.71 31.32
CA GLN A 63 4.47 -17.78 30.72
C GLN A 63 4.22 -19.14 31.37
N ASP A 64 3.21 -19.28 32.24
CA ASP A 64 2.83 -20.59 32.75
C ASP A 64 2.20 -21.39 31.60
N GLU A 65 2.95 -22.38 31.12
CA GLU A 65 2.59 -23.26 30.00
C GLU A 65 1.29 -24.05 30.27
N ASN A 66 0.87 -24.12 31.54
CA ASN A 66 -0.35 -24.83 31.97
C ASN A 66 -1.60 -23.93 31.98
N ILE A 67 -1.46 -22.63 31.68
CA ILE A 67 -2.57 -21.68 31.61
C ILE A 67 -2.71 -21.23 30.15
N ASP A 68 -3.73 -21.76 29.47
CA ASP A 68 -4.20 -21.22 28.20
C ASP A 68 -5.07 -19.98 28.48
N ASP A 69 -4.43 -18.81 28.60
CA ASP A 69 -5.13 -17.55 28.80
C ASP A 69 -5.59 -16.89 27.49
N ASN A 70 -5.31 -17.48 26.32
CA ASN A 70 -5.64 -16.97 24.98
C ASN A 70 -5.39 -15.46 24.81
N ASN A 71 -4.38 -14.94 25.51
CA ASN A 71 -4.13 -13.51 25.61
C ASN A 71 -3.23 -13.00 24.48
N GLU A 72 -2.73 -13.90 23.64
CA GLU A 72 -1.97 -13.57 22.44
C GLU A 72 -2.90 -13.01 21.35
N ASN A 73 -2.40 -12.02 20.62
CA ASN A 73 -3.07 -11.53 19.42
C ASN A 73 -2.88 -12.57 18.30
N ALA A 74 -3.98 -13.05 17.74
CA ALA A 74 -4.00 -13.94 16.60
C ALA A 74 -5.02 -13.46 15.58
N LEU A 75 -4.78 -13.72 14.29
CA LEU A 75 -5.70 -13.30 13.23
C LEU A 75 -7.13 -13.84 13.40
N TRP A 76 -7.28 -14.97 14.10
CA TRP A 76 -8.55 -15.64 14.36
C TRP A 76 -9.11 -15.39 15.76
N MET A 77 -8.58 -14.42 16.51
CA MET A 77 -9.01 -14.15 17.88
C MET A 77 -10.44 -13.60 18.00
N TYR A 78 -11.01 -13.08 16.91
CA TYR A 78 -12.38 -12.56 16.82
C TYR A 78 -13.10 -13.21 15.64
N GLU A 79 -14.00 -14.16 15.89
CA GLU A 79 -14.76 -14.85 14.84
C GLU A 79 -15.55 -13.87 13.96
N ASP A 80 -16.20 -12.88 14.58
CA ASP A 80 -16.99 -11.85 13.89
C ASP A 80 -16.16 -10.96 12.94
N ALA A 81 -14.85 -10.84 13.19
CA ALA A 81 -13.95 -10.06 12.35
C ALA A 81 -13.30 -10.87 11.21
N LEU A 82 -13.41 -12.19 11.22
CA LEU A 82 -12.75 -13.06 10.25
C LEU A 82 -13.04 -12.68 8.80
N PRO A 83 -14.28 -12.35 8.37
CA PRO A 83 -14.54 -11.92 7.00
C PRO A 83 -13.74 -10.66 6.61
N LEU A 84 -13.69 -9.67 7.51
CA LEU A 84 -12.98 -8.41 7.28
C LEU A 84 -11.46 -8.61 7.21
N ILE A 85 -10.93 -9.43 8.12
CA ILE A 85 -9.51 -9.79 8.15
C ILE A 85 -9.14 -10.58 6.89
N HIS A 86 -10.00 -11.52 6.47
CA HIS A 86 -9.80 -12.30 5.26
C HIS A 86 -9.73 -11.41 4.01
N ASP A 87 -10.61 -10.43 3.89
CA ASP A 87 -10.63 -9.50 2.76
C ASP A 87 -9.42 -8.56 2.76
N ALA A 88 -9.00 -8.08 3.93
CA ALA A 88 -7.76 -7.31 4.07
C ALA A 88 -6.52 -8.13 3.65
N LEU A 89 -6.41 -9.39 4.08
CA LEU A 89 -5.30 -10.27 3.71
C LEU A 89 -5.32 -10.63 2.23
N ARG A 90 -6.50 -10.87 1.64
CA ARG A 90 -6.65 -11.01 0.18
C ARG A 90 -6.16 -9.76 -0.52
N PHE A 91 -6.54 -8.57 -0.07
CA PHE A 91 -6.08 -7.31 -0.66
C PHE A 91 -4.56 -7.19 -0.62
N ARG A 92 -3.93 -7.49 0.52
CA ARG A 92 -2.46 -7.54 0.62
C ARG A 92 -1.85 -8.50 -0.38
N LYS A 93 -2.39 -9.72 -0.49
CA LYS A 93 -1.92 -10.73 -1.44
C LYS A 93 -2.03 -10.21 -2.88
N ARG A 94 -3.10 -9.48 -3.21
CA ARG A 94 -3.22 -8.85 -4.54
C ARG A 94 -2.14 -7.82 -4.81
N LEU A 95 -1.68 -7.09 -3.80
CA LEU A 95 -0.57 -6.14 -3.91
C LEU A 95 0.83 -6.78 -3.88
N GLN A 96 0.96 -8.11 -3.83
CA GLN A 96 2.25 -8.77 -3.59
C GLN A 96 3.33 -8.38 -4.61
N THR A 97 3.08 -8.47 -5.93
CA THR A 97 4.04 -8.02 -6.95
C THR A 97 4.40 -6.55 -6.80
N TYR A 98 3.45 -5.69 -6.45
CA TYR A 98 3.73 -4.26 -6.24
C TYR A 98 4.66 -4.05 -5.04
N LEU A 99 4.38 -4.67 -3.90
CA LEU A 99 5.23 -4.62 -2.70
C LEU A 99 6.62 -5.20 -2.98
N TYR A 100 6.70 -6.28 -3.75
CA TYR A 100 7.97 -6.93 -4.08
C TYR A 100 8.82 -6.07 -5.01
N SER A 101 8.20 -5.50 -6.04
CA SER A 101 8.85 -4.56 -6.96
C SER A 101 9.34 -3.29 -6.24
N LEU A 102 8.59 -2.77 -5.27
CA LEU A 102 9.07 -1.66 -4.43
C LEU A 102 10.19 -2.08 -3.48
N SER A 103 10.23 -3.34 -3.04
CA SER A 103 11.34 -3.88 -2.23
C SER A 103 12.62 -3.97 -3.04
N HIS A 104 12.51 -4.40 -4.30
CA HIS A 104 13.62 -4.34 -5.26
C HIS A 104 14.07 -2.89 -5.52
N GLU A 105 13.15 -1.95 -5.77
CA GLU A 105 13.48 -0.52 -5.92
C GLU A 105 14.24 0.01 -4.69
N ALA A 106 13.78 -0.34 -3.48
CA ALA A 106 14.42 0.06 -2.23
C ALA A 106 15.84 -0.50 -2.11
N ASN A 107 16.07 -1.75 -2.52
CA ASN A 107 17.39 -2.37 -2.52
C ASN A 107 18.37 -1.66 -3.48
N ILE A 108 17.90 -1.28 -4.67
CA ILE A 108 18.75 -0.66 -5.70
C ILE A 108 18.99 0.84 -5.44
N THR A 109 17.98 1.56 -4.97
CA THR A 109 17.99 3.03 -4.94
C THR A 109 17.94 3.63 -3.54
N GLY A 110 17.54 2.84 -2.54
CA GLY A 110 17.24 3.34 -1.19
C GLY A 110 15.89 4.06 -1.07
N HIS A 111 15.07 4.14 -2.13
CA HIS A 111 13.72 4.68 -2.02
C HIS A 111 12.89 3.81 -1.05
N PRO A 112 12.26 4.39 -0.02
CA PRO A 112 11.46 3.59 0.90
C PRO A 112 10.14 3.16 0.24
N LEU A 113 9.59 2.03 0.69
CA LEU A 113 8.28 1.56 0.23
C LEU A 113 7.17 2.48 0.75
N ILE A 114 7.20 2.78 2.04
CA ILE A 114 6.29 3.75 2.65
C ILE A 114 6.95 5.13 2.60
N ARG A 115 6.28 6.09 1.99
CA ARG A 115 6.81 7.43 1.71
C ARG A 115 5.92 8.47 2.38
N PRO A 116 6.47 9.39 3.18
CA PRO A 116 5.72 10.57 3.61
C PRO A 116 5.24 11.32 2.37
N ILE A 117 4.05 11.92 2.42
CA ILE A 117 3.49 12.63 1.25
C ILE A 117 4.47 13.69 0.71
N VAL A 118 5.13 14.44 1.59
CA VAL A 118 6.12 15.46 1.21
C VAL A 118 7.25 14.92 0.33
N TYR A 119 7.55 13.62 0.38
CA TYR A 119 8.58 12.97 -0.43
C TYR A 119 8.34 13.19 -1.93
N HIS A 120 7.09 13.09 -2.39
CA HIS A 120 6.70 13.29 -3.78
C HIS A 120 6.14 14.68 -4.09
N PHE A 121 5.75 15.43 -3.06
CA PHE A 121 5.02 16.71 -3.20
C PHE A 121 5.71 17.85 -2.45
N GLN A 122 7.03 18.01 -2.64
CA GLN A 122 7.85 19.00 -1.92
C GLN A 122 7.43 20.47 -2.16
N SER A 123 6.88 20.75 -3.35
CA SER A 123 6.37 22.07 -3.74
C SER A 123 5.04 22.43 -3.10
N ASP A 124 4.29 21.44 -2.60
CA ASP A 124 3.05 21.65 -1.87
C ASP A 124 3.36 21.84 -0.38
N ILE A 125 3.33 23.09 0.07
CA ILE A 125 3.67 23.45 1.45
C ILE A 125 2.78 22.74 2.49
N LYS A 126 1.52 22.41 2.15
CA LYS A 126 0.61 21.71 3.07
C LYS A 126 1.07 20.28 3.34
N CYS A 127 1.79 19.65 2.40
CA CYS A 127 2.31 18.30 2.53
C CYS A 127 3.37 18.18 3.64
N ARG A 128 4.07 19.28 4.00
CA ARG A 128 5.08 19.27 5.07
C ARG A 128 4.52 18.98 6.45
N ASN A 129 3.23 19.24 6.65
CA ASN A 129 2.54 19.04 7.92
C ASN A 129 1.63 17.79 7.91
N GLN A 130 1.64 16.99 6.84
CA GLN A 130 0.87 15.74 6.78
C GLN A 130 1.70 14.61 7.38
N SER A 131 1.13 13.86 8.31
CA SER A 131 1.84 12.81 9.06
C SER A 131 0.99 11.59 9.40
N PHE A 132 -0.30 11.60 9.02
CA PHE A 132 -1.26 10.56 9.35
C PHE A 132 -1.86 9.89 8.10
N GLU A 133 -1.18 10.09 6.98
CA GLU A 133 -1.40 9.49 5.67
C GLU A 133 -0.02 9.27 5.06
N PHE A 134 0.10 8.28 4.19
CA PHE A 134 1.36 7.97 3.54
C PHE A 134 1.13 7.46 2.11
N LEU A 135 2.18 7.51 1.30
CA LEU A 135 2.19 6.88 0.00
C LEU A 135 2.85 5.50 0.12
N LEU A 136 2.20 4.46 -0.36
CA LEU A 136 2.85 3.19 -0.65
C LEU A 136 3.38 3.24 -2.09
N GLY A 137 4.70 3.24 -2.21
CA GLY A 137 5.42 3.64 -3.41
C GLY A 137 5.02 5.06 -3.83
N PRO A 138 5.08 5.38 -5.12
CA PRO A 138 4.72 6.71 -5.61
C PRO A 138 3.24 6.90 -5.97
N TRP A 139 2.40 5.84 -5.92
CA TRP A 139 1.03 5.89 -6.46
C TRP A 139 -0.11 5.75 -5.45
N LEU A 140 0.05 4.98 -4.37
CA LEU A 140 -1.08 4.65 -3.48
C LEU A 140 -1.06 5.51 -2.22
N LEU A 141 -1.99 6.47 -2.10
CA LEU A 141 -2.20 7.26 -0.88
C LEU A 141 -3.12 6.51 0.08
N VAL A 142 -2.53 6.05 1.18
CA VAL A 142 -3.20 5.30 2.26
C VAL A 142 -3.58 6.26 3.38
N ALA A 143 -4.86 6.27 3.75
CA ALA A 143 -5.38 7.09 4.84
C ALA A 143 -6.18 6.23 5.83
N SER A 144 -5.48 5.31 6.48
CA SER A 144 -6.02 4.40 7.49
C SER A 144 -6.80 5.13 8.60
N VAL A 145 -7.79 4.43 9.16
CA VAL A 145 -8.57 4.88 10.31
C VAL A 145 -7.80 4.62 11.61
N TYR A 146 -7.73 5.62 12.48
CA TYR A 146 -7.05 5.54 13.77
C TYR A 146 -7.87 6.16 14.91
N GLU A 147 -9.16 6.40 14.70
CA GLU A 147 -10.11 6.96 15.68
C GLU A 147 -11.25 5.97 15.88
N GLU A 148 -11.64 5.78 17.15
CA GLU A 148 -12.70 4.85 17.53
C GLU A 148 -14.09 5.34 17.07
N ASN A 149 -14.94 4.43 16.63
CA ASN A 149 -16.28 4.68 16.09
C ASN A 149 -16.29 5.65 14.89
N ALA A 150 -15.17 5.79 14.18
CA ALA A 150 -15.11 6.62 12.99
C ALA A 150 -15.88 5.96 11.84
N SER A 151 -16.78 6.72 11.23
CA SER A 151 -17.51 6.34 10.00
C SER A 151 -17.01 7.09 8.77
N THR A 152 -16.15 8.09 8.97
CA THR A 152 -15.56 8.91 7.92
C THR A 152 -14.11 9.25 8.26
N ARG A 153 -13.33 9.57 7.22
CA ARG A 153 -11.96 10.07 7.35
C ARG A 153 -11.80 11.31 6.50
N THR A 154 -11.28 12.38 7.11
CA THR A 154 -10.94 13.63 6.41
C THR A 154 -9.44 13.72 6.18
N LEU A 155 -9.00 13.76 4.92
CA LEU A 155 -7.59 13.73 4.53
C LEU A 155 -7.28 14.82 3.49
N TYR A 156 -6.01 15.19 3.37
CA TYR A 156 -5.53 16.08 2.32
C TYR A 156 -5.12 15.30 1.07
N LEU A 157 -5.63 15.70 -0.09
CA LEU A 157 -5.13 15.23 -1.39
C LEU A 157 -4.07 16.22 -1.91
N PRO A 158 -2.81 15.81 -2.10
CA PRO A 158 -1.74 16.69 -2.59
C PRO A 158 -2.05 17.35 -3.92
N SER A 159 -1.65 18.61 -4.06
CA SER A 159 -1.83 19.41 -5.29
C SER A 159 -0.88 19.01 -6.42
N GLY A 160 -1.14 19.50 -7.63
CA GLY A 160 -0.32 19.27 -8.82
C GLY A 160 -0.56 17.92 -9.49
N THR A 161 -1.56 17.18 -9.06
CA THR A 161 -1.98 15.91 -9.63
C THR A 161 -3.45 15.65 -9.29
N LYS A 162 -4.06 14.71 -10.00
CA LYS A 162 -5.39 14.18 -9.70
C LYS A 162 -5.29 12.85 -8.97
N TRP A 163 -6.36 12.55 -8.25
CA TRP A 163 -6.46 11.38 -7.40
C TRP A 163 -7.73 10.61 -7.72
N TYR A 164 -7.60 9.32 -7.91
CA TYR A 164 -8.70 8.39 -8.10
C TYR A 164 -9.03 7.77 -6.75
N ASN A 165 -10.30 7.78 -6.34
CA ASN A 165 -10.74 6.91 -5.26
C ASN A 165 -10.60 5.46 -5.75
N PHE A 166 -9.82 4.64 -5.04
CA PHE A 166 -9.50 3.28 -5.48
C PHE A 166 -10.74 2.39 -5.65
N TRP A 167 -11.78 2.63 -4.86
CA TRP A 167 -12.98 1.80 -4.81
C TRP A 167 -14.05 2.21 -5.83
N THR A 168 -14.16 3.51 -6.09
CA THR A 168 -15.25 4.07 -6.91
C THR A 168 -14.80 4.60 -8.27
N ASP A 169 -13.48 4.69 -8.50
CA ASP A 169 -12.87 5.39 -9.64
C ASP A 169 -13.21 6.89 -9.76
N GLU A 170 -13.87 7.46 -8.75
CA GLU A 170 -14.17 8.88 -8.74
C GLU A 170 -12.88 9.70 -8.71
N ILE A 171 -12.82 10.73 -9.54
CA ILE A 171 -11.64 11.58 -9.71
C ILE A 171 -11.79 12.84 -8.86
N TYR A 172 -10.73 13.17 -8.15
CA TYR A 172 -10.60 14.35 -7.32
C TYR A 172 -9.42 15.18 -7.80
N ASP A 173 -9.60 16.50 -7.87
CA ASP A 173 -8.47 17.41 -8.00
C ASP A 173 -7.61 17.36 -6.73
N GLY A 174 -6.30 17.49 -6.88
CA GLY A 174 -5.40 17.73 -5.75
C GLY A 174 -5.57 19.12 -5.13
N GLY A 175 -4.95 19.35 -3.99
CA GLY A 175 -4.92 20.64 -3.31
C GLY A 175 -6.05 20.90 -2.31
N GLN A 176 -6.87 19.89 -2.06
CA GLN A 176 -8.09 19.99 -1.25
C GLN A 176 -8.14 18.97 -0.12
N MET A 177 -8.93 19.28 0.90
CA MET A 177 -9.35 18.32 1.90
C MET A 177 -10.58 17.58 1.38
N VAL A 178 -10.61 16.27 1.55
CA VAL A 178 -11.77 15.44 1.22
C VAL A 178 -12.20 14.66 2.45
N THR A 179 -13.51 14.46 2.60
CA THR A 179 -14.08 13.59 3.63
C THR A 179 -14.71 12.40 2.92
N VAL A 180 -14.24 11.20 3.23
CA VAL A 180 -14.72 9.96 2.64
C VAL A 180 -15.27 9.01 3.70
N THR A 181 -16.16 8.13 3.28
CA THR A 181 -16.61 6.99 4.08
C THR A 181 -15.41 6.15 4.49
N ALA A 182 -15.37 5.77 5.76
CA ALA A 182 -14.34 4.92 6.31
C ALA A 182 -15.03 3.94 7.27
N THR A 183 -15.19 2.71 6.83
CA THR A 183 -15.86 1.64 7.57
C THR A 183 -14.92 0.45 7.69
N LEU A 184 -15.24 -0.53 8.54
CA LEU A 184 -14.35 -1.68 8.75
C LEU A 184 -14.21 -2.59 7.51
N ASP A 185 -15.08 -2.46 6.53
CA ASP A 185 -15.04 -3.15 5.24
C ASP A 185 -14.37 -2.31 4.12
N ILE A 186 -14.27 -0.98 4.26
CA ILE A 186 -13.71 -0.08 3.26
C ILE A 186 -12.74 0.91 3.91
N PHE A 187 -11.44 0.73 3.66
CA PHE A 187 -10.40 1.67 4.09
C PHE A 187 -10.18 2.79 3.05
N PRO A 188 -10.02 4.06 3.47
CA PRO A 188 -9.73 5.16 2.56
C PRO A 188 -8.41 4.97 1.80
N LEU A 189 -8.51 4.87 0.47
CA LEU A 189 -7.39 4.63 -0.43
C LEU A 189 -7.57 5.42 -1.72
N PHE A 190 -6.55 6.18 -2.09
CA PHE A 190 -6.52 6.95 -3.33
C PHE A 190 -5.32 6.55 -4.18
N VAL A 191 -5.50 6.63 -5.50
CA VAL A 191 -4.47 6.34 -6.48
C VAL A 191 -4.13 7.62 -7.23
N ARG A 192 -2.86 7.97 -7.28
CA ARG A 192 -2.38 9.10 -8.08
C ARG A 192 -2.58 8.81 -9.56
N GLU A 193 -2.97 9.82 -10.35
CA GLU A 193 -2.94 9.69 -11.81
C GLU A 193 -1.51 9.36 -12.32
N GLY A 194 -1.45 8.68 -13.46
CA GLY A 194 -0.23 8.05 -13.97
C GLY A 194 0.13 6.72 -13.30
N ALA A 195 -0.73 6.14 -12.46
CA ALA A 195 -0.40 4.88 -11.80
C ALA A 195 -0.44 3.67 -12.72
N LEU A 196 0.56 2.81 -12.52
CA LEU A 196 0.68 1.47 -13.09
C LEU A 196 0.84 0.53 -11.90
N LEU A 197 -0.29 -0.01 -11.42
CA LEU A 197 -0.33 -0.79 -10.19
C LEU A 197 -0.52 -2.28 -10.50
N PRO A 198 0.53 -3.12 -10.34
CA PRO A 198 0.37 -4.56 -10.39
C PRO A 198 -0.54 -5.05 -9.27
N PHE A 199 -1.51 -5.85 -9.66
CA PHE A 199 -2.57 -6.35 -8.80
C PHE A 199 -2.91 -7.78 -9.21
N HIS A 200 -2.63 -8.77 -8.36
CA HIS A 200 -2.95 -10.15 -8.69
C HIS A 200 -4.45 -10.36 -8.74
N MET A 201 -4.88 -10.97 -9.83
CA MET A 201 -6.14 -11.70 -9.94
C MET A 201 -5.81 -13.19 -9.79
N ASP A 202 -6.81 -14.03 -9.53
CA ASP A 202 -6.58 -15.43 -9.14
C ASP A 202 -5.68 -16.21 -10.13
N GLU A 203 -5.75 -15.89 -11.43
CA GLU A 203 -5.04 -16.61 -12.51
C GLU A 203 -4.02 -15.75 -13.27
N HIS A 204 -3.97 -14.43 -13.05
CA HIS A 204 -3.15 -13.53 -13.84
C HIS A 204 -2.78 -12.26 -13.08
N LEU A 205 -1.74 -11.58 -13.56
CA LEU A 205 -1.37 -10.26 -13.06
C LEU A 205 -2.10 -9.17 -13.88
N GLU A 206 -2.97 -8.43 -13.20
CA GLU A 206 -3.64 -7.25 -13.73
C GLU A 206 -2.79 -6.02 -13.40
N ILE A 207 -2.57 -5.16 -14.38
CA ILE A 207 -2.03 -3.82 -14.15
C ILE A 207 -3.22 -2.86 -14.15
N ARG A 208 -3.49 -2.29 -12.98
CA ARG A 208 -4.47 -1.21 -12.86
C ARG A 208 -3.82 0.08 -13.33
N VAL A 209 -4.28 0.58 -14.47
CA VAL A 209 -3.76 1.76 -15.15
C VAL A 209 -4.67 2.93 -14.83
N TYR A 210 -4.15 3.93 -14.12
CA TYR A 210 -4.86 5.17 -13.83
C TYR A 210 -4.24 6.28 -14.67
N PRO A 211 -4.71 6.51 -15.91
CA PRO A 211 -4.06 7.42 -16.85
C PRO A 211 -4.15 8.88 -16.39
N PHE A 212 -3.26 9.75 -16.87
CA PHE A 212 -3.41 11.19 -16.68
C PHE A 212 -4.67 11.67 -17.41
N GLU A 213 -5.43 12.64 -16.89
CA GLU A 213 -6.56 13.23 -17.66
C GLU A 213 -6.05 14.01 -18.90
N GLU A 214 -4.82 14.48 -18.81
CA GLU A 214 -4.16 15.36 -19.77
C GLU A 214 -2.97 14.66 -20.43
N ASN A 215 -1.93 15.42 -20.79
CA ASN A 215 -0.67 14.83 -21.24
C ASN A 215 0.14 14.34 -20.04
N GLY A 216 0.64 13.12 -20.11
CA GLY A 216 1.55 12.61 -19.10
C GLY A 216 2.19 11.29 -19.49
N THR A 217 3.32 11.03 -18.85
CA THR A 217 4.08 9.80 -18.99
C THR A 217 4.48 9.30 -17.61
N SER A 218 4.41 8.00 -17.41
CA SER A 218 4.88 7.33 -16.20
C SER A 218 5.40 5.94 -16.52
N GLU A 219 6.21 5.41 -15.63
CA GLU A 219 6.80 4.08 -15.75
C GLU A 219 6.73 3.34 -14.42
N PHE A 220 6.64 2.02 -14.50
CA PHE A 220 6.82 1.14 -13.36
C PHE A 220 7.60 -0.11 -13.75
N ASN A 221 8.54 -0.51 -12.91
CA ASN A 221 9.29 -1.73 -13.07
C ASN A 221 8.63 -2.85 -12.28
N VAL A 222 8.18 -3.89 -12.99
CA VAL A 222 7.69 -5.14 -12.40
C VAL A 222 8.87 -6.09 -12.24
N TYR A 223 9.13 -6.49 -11.01
CA TYR A 223 10.21 -7.39 -10.63
C TYR A 223 9.66 -8.68 -10.02
N ASP A 224 10.25 -9.81 -10.41
CA ASP A 224 10.00 -11.13 -9.85
C ASP A 224 11.30 -11.97 -9.84
N ASP A 225 11.51 -12.78 -8.82
CA ASP A 225 12.61 -13.73 -8.73
C ASP A 225 12.15 -14.98 -7.94
N ASP A 226 13.07 -15.83 -7.46
CA ASP A 226 12.69 -17.03 -6.69
C ASP A 226 12.33 -16.75 -5.22
N GLY A 227 12.53 -15.53 -4.72
CA GLY A 227 12.26 -15.12 -3.34
C GLY A 227 13.16 -15.74 -2.27
N GLU A 228 14.18 -16.53 -2.64
CA GLU A 228 15.02 -17.31 -1.73
C GLU A 228 16.51 -17.01 -1.90
N THR A 229 16.96 -16.82 -3.14
CA THR A 229 18.38 -16.66 -3.48
C THR A 229 18.88 -15.26 -3.11
N VAL A 230 19.79 -15.21 -2.14
CA VAL A 230 20.38 -13.96 -1.61
C VAL A 230 21.23 -13.22 -2.66
N ASP A 231 21.79 -13.97 -3.63
CA ASP A 231 22.69 -13.48 -4.67
C ASP A 231 21.99 -13.25 -6.01
N CYS A 232 20.71 -12.81 -5.99
CA CYS A 232 19.95 -12.59 -7.22
C CYS A 232 20.56 -11.54 -8.19
N TYR A 233 21.57 -10.79 -7.75
CA TYR A 233 22.32 -9.80 -8.56
C TYR A 233 23.73 -10.24 -8.95
N ASN A 234 24.26 -11.34 -8.41
CA ASN A 234 25.54 -11.88 -8.86
C ASN A 234 25.28 -12.77 -10.08
N GLU A 235 25.98 -12.47 -11.18
CA GLU A 235 25.87 -13.12 -12.51
C GLU A 235 25.99 -14.66 -12.50
N LEU A 236 26.37 -15.25 -11.37
CA LEU A 236 26.62 -16.67 -11.22
C LEU A 236 25.40 -17.49 -10.74
N GLU A 237 24.40 -16.88 -10.08
CA GLU A 237 23.32 -17.66 -9.45
C GLU A 237 21.91 -17.02 -9.55
N GLY A 238 21.78 -15.70 -9.73
CA GLY A 238 20.49 -15.02 -9.74
C GLY A 238 19.72 -15.09 -11.05
N LYS A 239 18.53 -15.69 -11.04
CA LYS A 239 17.54 -15.56 -12.13
C LYS A 239 16.39 -14.69 -11.67
N PHE A 240 16.19 -13.57 -12.34
CA PHE A 240 15.06 -12.67 -12.10
C PHE A 240 14.43 -12.25 -13.42
N ASP A 241 13.16 -11.85 -13.33
CA ASP A 241 12.38 -11.28 -14.41
C ASP A 241 12.16 -9.78 -14.07
N LEU A 242 12.61 -8.90 -14.96
CA LEU A 242 12.46 -7.44 -14.81
C LEU A 242 11.85 -6.87 -16.09
N GLN A 243 10.66 -6.28 -15.95
CA GLN A 243 9.91 -5.71 -17.06
C GLN A 243 9.39 -4.32 -16.72
N THR A 244 9.71 -3.34 -17.55
CA THR A 244 9.20 -1.97 -17.43
C THR A 244 7.90 -1.82 -18.18
N ILE A 245 6.89 -1.27 -17.53
CA ILE A 245 5.65 -0.82 -18.15
C ILE A 245 5.72 0.70 -18.26
N ARG A 246 5.49 1.24 -19.46
CA ARG A 246 5.41 2.68 -19.72
C ARG A 246 3.99 3.04 -20.14
N LEU A 247 3.43 4.04 -19.48
CA LEU A 247 2.21 4.71 -19.87
C LEU A 247 2.58 6.05 -20.51
N THR A 248 2.02 6.34 -21.68
CA THR A 248 1.98 7.69 -22.25
C THR A 248 0.55 8.00 -22.66
N CYS A 249 0.03 9.16 -22.29
CA CYS A 249 -1.34 9.52 -22.66
C CYS A 249 -1.47 11.01 -22.96
N ASN A 250 -2.57 11.33 -23.65
CA ASN A 250 -3.07 12.68 -23.89
C ASN A 250 -4.60 12.68 -23.73
N LYS A 251 -5.25 13.82 -24.01
CA LYS A 251 -6.73 13.97 -23.93
C LYS A 251 -7.55 12.94 -24.71
N LYS A 252 -6.97 12.30 -25.72
CA LYS A 252 -7.68 11.45 -26.69
C LYS A 252 -7.27 9.99 -26.65
N GLN A 253 -6.01 9.71 -26.32
CA GLN A 253 -5.40 8.41 -26.48
C GLN A 253 -4.53 8.05 -25.29
N ILE A 254 -4.52 6.76 -25.00
CA ILE A 254 -3.63 6.11 -24.05
C ILE A 254 -2.74 5.18 -24.88
N HIS A 255 -1.46 5.12 -24.54
CA HIS A 255 -0.50 4.19 -25.10
C HIS A 255 0.23 3.51 -23.97
N ILE A 256 0.31 2.18 -24.04
CA ILE A 256 1.01 1.35 -23.06
C ILE A 256 2.05 0.53 -23.81
N GLU A 257 3.28 0.62 -23.34
CA GLU A 257 4.42 -0.15 -23.84
C GLU A 257 5.01 -0.99 -22.71
N THR A 258 5.50 -2.18 -23.06
CA THR A 258 6.19 -3.07 -22.13
C THR A 258 7.59 -3.38 -22.68
N PHE A 259 8.60 -3.25 -21.83
CA PHE A 259 10.00 -3.49 -22.17
C PHE A 259 10.55 -4.56 -21.24
N VAL A 260 10.95 -5.72 -21.78
CA VAL A 260 11.68 -6.72 -21.02
C VAL A 260 13.12 -6.24 -20.88
N ILE A 261 13.55 -6.04 -19.64
CA ILE A 261 14.92 -5.65 -19.31
C ILE A 261 15.78 -6.89 -19.08
N GLU A 262 15.25 -7.87 -18.34
CA GLU A 262 15.89 -9.16 -18.06
C GLU A 262 14.81 -10.24 -17.88
N GLY A 263 15.15 -11.49 -18.21
CA GLY A 263 14.28 -12.63 -17.96
C GLY A 263 13.10 -12.78 -18.94
N LYS A 264 11.95 -13.17 -18.42
CA LYS A 264 10.74 -13.51 -19.20
C LYS A 264 9.92 -12.27 -19.57
N ASP A 265 9.25 -12.38 -20.72
CA ASP A 265 8.16 -11.49 -21.10
C ASP A 265 6.87 -11.91 -20.36
N ASN A 266 6.56 -11.21 -19.26
CA ASN A 266 5.38 -11.48 -18.47
C ASN A 266 4.13 -10.95 -19.18
N LYS A 267 3.07 -11.76 -19.18
CA LYS A 267 1.79 -11.35 -19.75
C LYS A 267 0.97 -10.62 -18.71
N PHE A 268 0.62 -9.38 -19.02
CA PHE A 268 -0.26 -8.56 -18.21
C PHE A 268 -1.66 -8.45 -18.82
N THR A 269 -2.64 -8.25 -17.96
CA THR A 269 -3.95 -7.72 -18.35
C THR A 269 -4.07 -6.28 -17.88
N TRP A 270 -4.93 -5.48 -18.51
CA TRP A 270 -5.06 -4.05 -18.23
C TRP A 270 -6.43 -3.74 -17.66
N ARG A 271 -6.48 -3.01 -16.55
CA ARG A 271 -7.73 -2.49 -15.98
C ARG A 271 -7.67 -0.98 -15.89
N PHE A 272 -8.63 -0.32 -16.51
CA PHE A 272 -8.80 1.12 -16.47
C PHE A 272 -9.94 1.52 -15.52
N PRO A 273 -9.96 2.78 -15.04
CA PRO A 273 -11.12 3.37 -14.39
C PRO A 273 -12.41 3.15 -15.19
N THR A 274 -13.51 2.87 -14.51
CA THR A 274 -14.82 2.60 -15.14
C THR A 274 -15.36 3.75 -16.01
N ASN A 275 -14.91 4.97 -15.74
CA ASN A 275 -15.27 6.17 -16.51
C ASN A 275 -14.32 6.47 -17.68
N GLU A 276 -13.24 5.71 -17.87
CA GLU A 276 -12.29 5.90 -18.95
C GLU A 276 -12.90 5.48 -20.30
N LYS A 277 -12.79 6.37 -21.29
CA LYS A 277 -13.41 6.22 -22.63
C LYS A 277 -12.43 6.42 -23.77
N ARG A 278 -11.18 6.80 -23.48
CA ARG A 278 -10.14 6.97 -24.48
C ARG A 278 -9.77 5.63 -25.09
N VAL A 279 -9.27 5.68 -26.32
CA VAL A 279 -8.73 4.51 -27.02
C VAL A 279 -7.37 4.17 -26.40
N TYR A 280 -7.12 2.88 -26.15
CA TYR A 280 -5.86 2.33 -25.66
C TYR A 280 -5.31 1.24 -26.58
#